data_AF-A0A2D5LUH8-F1
#
_entry.id   AF-A0A2D5LUH8-F1
#
_cell.length_a   1.000
_cell.length_b   1.000
_cell.length_c   1.000
_cell.angle_alpha   90.00
_cell.angle_beta   90.00
_cell.angle_gamma   90.00
#
_symmetry.space_group_name_H-M   'P 1'
#
loop_
_entity.id
_entity.type
_entity.pdbx_description
1 polymer ?
#
loop_
_entity_poly.entity_id
_entity_poly.type
_entity_poly.pdbx_seq_one_letter_code
_entity_poly.pdbx_strand_id
1 'polypeptide(L)'
;MRVFKLSLALLIILSVKSHSENMLPLKKYLKNNQDFKDLSRTIYLLKRCTALHYFLSDNKFTTKDNNVRIRYVKDYNFFSIKLYKILSLENSDFSKLNKKVDNEILKFSKTYLRDSKKNLQKTGSSFKRNYILDDLKICSKIQ
;
A
#
# COMPACT_ATOMS: atom_id res chain seq x y z
N MET A 1 39.63 -10.81 -31.17
CA MET A 1 39.47 -11.07 -29.70
C MET A 1 39.29 -9.82 -28.82
N ARG A 2 39.70 -8.60 -29.21
CA ARG A 2 39.48 -7.38 -28.40
C ARG A 2 38.02 -6.91 -28.34
N VAL A 3 37.29 -7.02 -29.45
CA VAL A 3 35.90 -6.54 -29.58
C VAL A 3 34.95 -7.33 -28.66
N PHE A 4 35.11 -8.65 -28.59
CA PHE A 4 34.34 -9.54 -27.71
C PHE A 4 34.48 -9.20 -26.21
N LYS A 5 35.65 -8.72 -25.78
CA LYS A 5 35.90 -8.31 -24.38
C LYS A 5 35.22 -6.98 -24.04
N LEU A 6 35.14 -6.04 -24.98
CA LEU A 6 34.39 -4.79 -24.79
C LEU A 6 32.88 -5.02 -24.72
N SER A 7 32.35 -5.94 -25.54
CA SER A 7 30.93 -6.30 -25.53
C SER A 7 30.51 -6.95 -24.21
N LEU A 8 31.37 -7.78 -23.61
CA LEU A 8 31.09 -8.42 -22.33
C LEU A 8 31.12 -7.44 -21.15
N ALA A 9 32.00 -6.42 -21.20
CA ALA A 9 32.06 -5.39 -20.17
C ALA A 9 30.81 -4.48 -20.18
N LEU A 10 30.24 -4.21 -21.37
CA LEU A 10 29.04 -3.39 -21.51
C LEU A 10 27.76 -4.10 -21.02
N LEU A 11 27.68 -5.42 -21.20
CA LEU A 11 26.57 -6.26 -20.73
C LEU A 11 26.48 -6.33 -19.19
N ILE A 12 27.63 -6.26 -18.50
CA ILE A 12 27.67 -6.30 -17.04
C ILE A 12 27.16 -4.98 -16.42
N ILE A 13 27.34 -3.84 -17.12
CA ILE A 13 26.91 -2.51 -16.66
C ILE A 13 25.37 -2.33 -16.76
N LEU A 14 24.70 -3.10 -17.61
CA LEU A 14 23.23 -3.06 -17.76
C LEU A 14 22.46 -3.83 -16.69
N SER A 15 23.14 -4.50 -15.75
CA SER A 15 22.53 -5.09 -14.56
C SER A 15 22.19 -4.03 -13.48
N VAL A 16 21.73 -2.85 -13.92
CA VAL A 16 21.19 -1.82 -13.04
C VAL A 16 19.99 -2.44 -12.34
N LYS A 17 20.07 -2.58 -11.01
CA LYS A 17 18.97 -3.04 -10.16
C LYS A 17 17.74 -2.19 -10.48
N SER A 18 16.82 -2.72 -11.29
CA SER A 18 15.48 -2.18 -11.45
C SER A 18 14.75 -2.41 -10.13
N HIS A 19 14.90 -1.47 -9.20
CA HIS A 19 14.20 -1.47 -7.94
C HIS A 19 13.45 -0.17 -7.75
N SER A 20 12.22 -0.16 -8.23
CA SER A 20 11.03 -0.05 -7.37
C SER A 20 9.86 0.29 -8.27
N GLU A 21 9.09 -0.73 -8.68
CA GLU A 21 7.71 -0.49 -9.06
C GLU A 21 7.03 0.15 -7.85
N ASN A 22 6.78 1.46 -7.93
CA ASN A 22 5.92 2.11 -6.95
C ASN A 22 4.61 1.31 -6.92
N MET A 23 4.05 1.12 -5.73
CA MET A 23 2.74 0.47 -5.62
C MET A 23 1.76 1.17 -6.56
N LEU A 24 1.03 0.39 -7.36
CA LEU A 24 0.05 0.93 -8.29
C LEU A 24 -0.91 1.87 -7.53
N PRO A 25 -1.06 3.15 -7.93
CA PRO A 25 -1.98 4.06 -7.27
C PRO A 25 -3.39 3.47 -7.24
N LEU A 26 -4.09 3.57 -6.10
CA LEU A 26 -5.39 2.93 -5.93
C LEU A 26 -6.39 3.43 -6.97
N LYS A 27 -6.36 4.73 -7.27
CA LYS A 27 -7.16 5.34 -8.36
C LYS A 27 -6.96 4.63 -9.70
N LYS A 28 -5.72 4.29 -10.05
CA LYS A 28 -5.39 3.61 -11.30
C LYS A 28 -5.86 2.16 -11.28
N TYR A 29 -5.66 1.46 -10.16
CA TYR A 29 -6.20 0.11 -9.98
C TYR A 29 -7.73 0.08 -10.16
N LEU A 30 -8.46 0.97 -9.49
CA LEU A 30 -9.93 1.03 -9.57
C LEU A 30 -10.44 1.44 -10.95
N LYS A 31 -9.68 2.28 -11.69
CA LYS A 31 -10.02 2.63 -13.08
C LYS A 31 -9.83 1.44 -14.03
N ASN A 32 -8.84 0.59 -13.77
CA ASN A 32 -8.54 -0.58 -14.59
C ASN A 32 -9.45 -1.79 -14.27
N ASN A 33 -10.03 -1.81 -13.06
CA ASN A 33 -10.93 -2.87 -12.60
C ASN A 33 -12.29 -2.22 -12.31
N GLN A 34 -13.13 -2.06 -13.33
CA GLN A 34 -14.39 -1.32 -13.21
C GLN A 34 -15.59 -2.20 -12.82
N ASP A 35 -15.43 -3.51 -12.73
CA ASP A 35 -16.49 -4.37 -12.24
C ASP A 35 -16.69 -4.14 -10.74
N PHE A 36 -17.74 -3.41 -10.38
CA PHE A 36 -18.09 -3.11 -9.00
C PHE A 36 -18.67 -4.31 -8.25
N LYS A 37 -19.09 -5.37 -8.96
CA LYS A 37 -19.55 -6.62 -8.36
C LYS A 37 -18.40 -7.59 -8.10
N ASP A 38 -17.22 -7.35 -8.68
CA ASP A 38 -16.03 -8.15 -8.42
C ASP A 38 -15.59 -8.01 -6.96
N LEU A 39 -15.64 -9.14 -6.26
CA LEU A 39 -15.26 -9.22 -4.86
C LEU A 39 -13.75 -9.01 -4.67
N SER A 40 -12.93 -9.42 -5.64
CA SER A 40 -11.48 -9.25 -5.62
C SER A 40 -11.09 -7.78 -5.61
N ARG A 41 -11.77 -6.97 -6.44
CA ARG A 41 -11.66 -5.51 -6.45
C ARG A 41 -11.99 -4.90 -5.08
N THR A 42 -13.09 -5.35 -4.46
CA THR A 42 -13.53 -4.88 -3.14
C THR A 42 -12.53 -5.26 -2.05
N ILE A 43 -12.08 -6.51 -2.03
CA ILE A 43 -11.05 -7.01 -1.11
C ILE A 43 -9.76 -6.21 -1.25
N TYR A 44 -9.32 -5.93 -2.48
CA TYR A 44 -8.11 -5.13 -2.72
C TYR A 44 -8.24 -3.70 -2.18
N LEU A 45 -9.38 -3.06 -2.44
CA LEU A 45 -9.69 -1.73 -1.93
C LEU A 45 -9.65 -1.70 -0.39
N LEU A 46 -10.32 -2.65 0.26
CA LEU A 46 -10.35 -2.76 1.71
C LEU A 46 -8.94 -3.01 2.28
N LYS A 47 -8.17 -3.96 1.73
CA LYS A 47 -6.77 -4.20 2.15
C LYS A 47 -5.92 -2.93 2.04
N ARG A 48 -6.05 -2.18 0.94
CA ARG A 48 -5.31 -0.93 0.71
C ARG A 48 -5.70 0.17 1.69
N CYS A 49 -7.00 0.32 2.00
CA CYS A 49 -7.47 1.29 2.97
C CYS A 49 -7.10 0.91 4.40
N THR A 50 -7.23 -0.37 4.78
CA THR A 50 -6.77 -0.86 6.08
C THR A 50 -5.27 -0.59 6.27
N ALA A 51 -4.45 -0.94 5.28
CA ALA A 51 -3.01 -0.72 5.34
C ALA A 51 -2.61 0.77 5.39
N LEU A 52 -3.33 1.63 4.67
CA LEU A 52 -3.10 3.07 4.68
C LEU A 52 -3.37 3.66 6.07
N HIS A 53 -4.50 3.31 6.69
CA HIS A 53 -4.88 3.82 8.01
C HIS A 53 -4.01 3.22 9.12
N TYR A 54 -3.61 1.96 8.98
CA TYR A 54 -2.58 1.37 9.86
C TYR A 54 -1.28 2.17 9.79
N PHE A 55 -0.76 2.40 8.57
CA PHE A 55 0.41 3.26 8.36
C PHE A 55 0.23 4.66 8.96
N LEU A 56 -0.92 5.30 8.79
CA LEU A 56 -1.17 6.64 9.34
C LEU A 56 -1.33 6.64 10.86
N SER A 57 -1.77 5.54 11.48
CA SER A 57 -1.86 5.41 12.94
C SER A 57 -0.52 5.13 13.62
N ASP A 58 0.41 4.44 12.94
CA ASP A 58 1.67 3.93 13.49
C ASP A 58 2.90 4.76 13.08
N ASN A 59 2.71 5.92 12.45
CA ASN A 59 3.81 6.72 11.93
C ASN A 59 4.18 7.91 12.84
N LYS A 60 5.49 8.16 13.01
CA LYS A 60 6.07 9.26 13.80
C LYS A 60 5.53 10.66 13.46
N PHE A 61 4.93 10.86 12.28
CA PHE A 61 4.33 12.14 11.89
C PHE A 61 2.99 12.41 12.58
N THR A 62 2.19 11.37 12.86
CA THR A 62 0.87 11.48 13.49
C THR A 62 0.91 11.22 14.99
N THR A 63 2.00 10.65 15.52
CA THR A 63 2.20 10.46 16.96
C THR A 63 2.32 11.76 17.76
N LYS A 64 2.41 12.92 17.09
CA LYS A 64 2.40 14.24 17.74
C LYS A 64 1.01 14.69 18.17
N ASP A 65 -0.06 14.10 17.62
CA ASP A 65 -1.45 14.41 17.96
C ASP A 65 -2.24 13.11 18.19
N ASN A 66 -2.57 12.86 19.47
CA ASN A 66 -3.31 11.68 19.87
C ASN A 66 -4.71 11.62 19.23
N ASN A 67 -5.38 12.75 19.00
CA ASN A 67 -6.72 12.77 18.39
C ASN A 67 -6.67 12.35 16.92
N VAL A 68 -5.64 12.80 16.20
CA VAL A 68 -5.39 12.37 14.81
C VAL A 68 -5.08 10.87 14.75
N ARG A 69 -4.22 10.38 15.66
CA ARG A 69 -3.93 8.93 15.74
C ARG A 69 -5.19 8.10 16.00
N ILE A 70 -6.00 8.49 16.99
CA ILE A 70 -7.24 7.79 17.34
C ILE A 70 -8.19 7.73 16.14
N ARG A 71 -8.29 8.81 15.36
CA ARG A 71 -9.10 8.82 14.13
C ARG A 71 -8.64 7.75 13.14
N TYR A 72 -7.34 7.70 12.84
CA TYR A 72 -6.81 6.69 11.92
C TYR A 72 -6.92 5.25 12.46
N VAL A 73 -6.83 5.04 13.78
CA VAL A 73 -7.11 3.72 14.39
C VAL A 73 -8.57 3.33 14.19
N LYS A 74 -9.51 4.26 14.37
CA LYS A 74 -10.94 4.02 14.12
C LYS A 74 -11.19 3.63 12.66
N ASP A 75 -10.55 4.33 11.73
CA ASP A 75 -10.69 4.07 10.31
C ASP A 75 -10.06 2.72 9.91
N TYR A 76 -8.88 2.40 10.47
CA TYR A 76 -8.26 1.08 10.36
C TYR A 76 -9.22 -0.03 10.79
N ASN A 77 -9.83 0.11 11.97
CA ASN A 77 -10.78 -0.87 12.49
C ASN A 77 -12.01 -1.00 11.59
N PHE A 78 -12.55 0.12 11.09
CA PHE A 78 -13.69 0.12 10.17
C PHE A 78 -13.41 -0.70 8.90
N PHE A 79 -12.28 -0.47 8.24
CA PHE A 79 -11.92 -1.22 7.03
C PHE A 79 -11.55 -2.67 7.33
N SER A 80 -10.83 -2.92 8.43
CA SER A 80 -10.44 -4.27 8.86
C SER A 80 -11.66 -5.15 9.13
N ILE A 81 -12.64 -4.65 9.89
CA ILE A 81 -13.88 -5.40 10.18
C ILE A 81 -14.62 -5.76 8.91
N LYS A 82 -14.78 -4.81 7.97
CA LYS A 82 -15.43 -5.06 6.68
C LYS A 82 -14.67 -6.11 5.85
N LEU A 83 -13.35 -6.02 5.82
CA LEU A 83 -12.49 -6.97 5.09
C LEU A 83 -12.64 -8.38 5.65
N TYR A 84 -12.50 -8.53 6.97
CA TYR A 84 -12.59 -9.83 7.62
C TYR A 84 -13.99 -10.43 7.52
N LYS A 85 -15.05 -9.62 7.57
CA LYS A 85 -16.42 -10.06 7.34
C LYS A 85 -16.60 -10.67 5.94
N ILE A 86 -16.00 -10.09 4.91
CA ILE A 86 -16.06 -10.64 3.55
C ILE A 86 -15.28 -11.95 3.48
N LEU A 87 -14.04 -11.96 3.97
CA LEU A 87 -13.14 -13.10 3.82
C LEU A 87 -13.55 -14.32 4.67
N SER A 88 -14.22 -14.11 5.80
CA SER A 88 -14.74 -15.19 6.64
C SER A 88 -15.90 -15.95 6.00
N LEU A 89 -16.59 -15.36 5.01
CA LEU A 89 -17.63 -16.05 4.25
C LEU A 89 -17.05 -17.10 3.30
N GLU A 90 -15.77 -16.95 2.92
CA GLU A 90 -15.10 -17.79 1.92
C GLU A 90 -14.15 -18.83 2.52
N ASN A 91 -13.82 -18.73 3.82
CA ASN A 91 -12.78 -19.56 4.44
C ASN A 91 -13.22 -20.10 5.80
N SER A 92 -13.12 -21.42 5.98
CA SER A 92 -13.39 -22.09 7.26
C SER A 92 -12.20 -22.05 8.24
N ASP A 93 -10.96 -21.88 7.74
CA ASP A 93 -9.74 -21.75 8.57
C ASP A 93 -9.40 -20.26 8.80
N PHE A 94 -9.96 -19.71 9.87
CA PHE A 94 -9.78 -18.31 10.25
C PHE A 94 -8.34 -17.96 10.64
N SER A 95 -7.58 -18.90 11.22
CA SER A 95 -6.20 -18.66 11.67
C SER A 95 -5.26 -18.43 10.49
N LYS A 96 -5.33 -19.31 9.49
CA LYS A 96 -4.53 -19.19 8.26
C LYS A 96 -4.93 -17.95 7.45
N LEU A 97 -6.23 -17.64 7.41
CA LEU A 97 -6.74 -16.44 6.77
C LEU A 97 -6.15 -15.18 7.40
N ASN A 98 -6.25 -15.01 8.72
CA ASN A 98 -5.73 -13.86 9.44
C ASN A 98 -4.25 -13.64 9.14
N LYS A 99 -3.43 -14.70 9.27
CA LYS A 99 -1.99 -14.59 9.00
C LYS A 99 -1.69 -14.12 7.58
N LYS A 100 -2.42 -14.59 6.57
CA LYS A 100 -2.22 -14.15 5.18
C LYS A 100 -2.61 -12.69 4.99
N VAL A 101 -3.79 -12.32 5.48
CA VAL A 101 -4.36 -10.97 5.32
C VAL A 101 -3.51 -9.94 6.05
N ASP A 102 -3.12 -10.21 7.29
CA ASP A 102 -2.27 -9.32 8.09
C ASP A 102 -0.90 -9.13 7.43
N ASN A 103 -0.31 -10.18 6.87
CA ASN A 103 0.96 -10.07 6.14
C ASN A 103 0.84 -9.16 4.91
N GLU A 104 -0.27 -9.23 4.17
CA GLU A 104 -0.52 -8.35 3.02
C GLU A 104 -0.74 -6.89 3.45
N ILE A 105 -1.51 -6.67 4.52
CA ILE A 105 -1.73 -5.33 5.11
C ILE A 105 -0.40 -4.73 5.56
N LEU A 106 0.44 -5.50 6.26
CA LEU A 106 1.76 -5.07 6.70
C LEU A 106 2.68 -4.76 5.51
N LYS A 107 2.62 -5.54 4.43
CA LYS A 107 3.40 -5.28 3.20
C LYS A 107 2.99 -3.95 2.55
N PHE A 108 1.70 -3.68 2.45
CA PHE A 108 1.20 -2.40 1.93
C PHE A 108 1.57 -1.23 2.85
N SER A 109 1.43 -1.38 4.17
CA SER A 109 1.82 -0.36 5.15
C SER A 109 3.31 -0.01 5.06
N LYS A 110 4.18 -1.02 5.01
CA LYS A 110 5.63 -0.83 4.81
C LYS A 110 5.94 -0.11 3.50
N THR A 111 5.15 -0.36 2.46
CA THR A 111 5.29 0.32 1.16
C THR A 111 4.92 1.80 1.26
N TYR A 112 3.78 2.14 1.89
CA TYR A 112 3.43 3.52 2.17
C TYR A 112 4.51 4.24 3.00
N LEU A 113 5.05 3.58 4.03
CA LEU A 113 6.12 4.14 4.86
C LEU A 113 7.39 4.42 4.05
N ARG A 114 7.83 3.47 3.24
CA ARG A 114 8.99 3.62 2.36
C ARG A 114 8.81 4.79 1.39
N ASP A 115 7.67 4.84 0.71
CA ASP A 115 7.40 5.84 -0.31
C ASP A 115 7.19 7.23 0.32
N SER A 116 6.61 7.30 1.51
CA SER A 116 6.51 8.51 2.32
C SER A 116 7.90 9.07 2.70
N LYS A 117 8.80 8.22 3.22
CA LYS A 117 10.19 8.61 3.56
C LYS A 117 10.96 9.10 2.33
N LYS A 118 10.84 8.38 1.21
CA LYS A 118 11.48 8.75 -0.07
C LYS A 118 11.00 10.12 -0.56
N ASN A 119 9.71 10.42 -0.41
CA ASN A 119 9.17 11.73 -0.80
C ASN A 119 9.57 12.86 0.14
N LEU A 120 9.66 12.60 1.44
CA LEU A 120 10.18 13.55 2.41
C LEU A 120 11.60 13.98 2.04
N GLN A 121 12.48 13.02 1.73
CA GLN A 121 13.85 13.29 1.28
C GLN A 121 13.93 14.13 0.00
N LYS A 122 13.00 13.91 -0.94
CA LYS A 122 13.00 14.59 -2.25
C LYS A 122 12.34 15.97 -2.25
N THR A 123 11.33 16.17 -1.40
CA THR A 123 10.42 17.32 -1.52
C THR A 123 10.24 18.12 -0.22
N GLY A 124 10.80 17.64 0.89
CA GLY A 124 10.53 18.17 2.23
C GLY A 124 9.16 17.80 2.78
N SER A 125 8.36 16.97 2.07
CA SER A 125 7.03 16.55 2.51
C SER A 125 6.79 15.05 2.28
N SER A 126 6.28 14.38 3.31
CA SER A 126 5.91 12.96 3.30
C SER A 126 4.77 12.61 2.33
N PHE A 127 3.98 13.60 1.91
CA PHE A 127 2.72 13.42 1.19
C PHE A 127 2.65 14.20 -0.13
N LYS A 128 3.54 15.16 -0.35
CA LYS A 128 3.54 15.98 -1.56
C LYS A 128 3.94 15.13 -2.78
N ARG A 129 3.22 15.31 -3.90
CA ARG A 129 3.48 14.66 -5.20
C ARG A 129 3.54 13.13 -5.14
N ASN A 130 2.70 12.50 -4.31
CA ASN A 130 2.57 11.05 -4.25
C ASN A 130 1.12 10.58 -4.22
N TYR A 131 0.94 9.27 -4.40
CA TYR A 131 -0.38 8.64 -4.48
C TYR A 131 -1.08 8.49 -3.12
N ILE A 132 -0.38 8.72 -2.01
CA ILE A 132 -0.88 8.45 -0.65
C ILE A 132 -2.08 9.34 -0.33
N LEU A 133 -2.02 10.63 -0.70
CA LEU A 133 -3.14 11.56 -0.50
C LEU A 133 -4.36 11.20 -1.35
N ASP A 134 -4.13 10.73 -2.58
CA ASP A 134 -5.24 10.33 -3.45
C ASP A 134 -5.88 9.03 -2.96
N ASP A 135 -5.08 8.08 -2.48
CA ASP A 135 -5.59 6.87 -1.84
C ASP A 135 -6.39 7.22 -0.56
N LEU A 136 -5.90 8.16 0.26
CA LEU A 136 -6.63 8.64 1.44
C LEU A 136 -7.98 9.25 1.08
N LYS A 137 -8.03 10.11 0.06
CA LYS A 137 -9.28 10.69 -0.45
C LYS A 137 -10.25 9.64 -0.99
N ILE A 138 -9.75 8.55 -1.55
CA ILE A 138 -10.60 7.43 -2.00
C ILE A 138 -11.20 6.73 -0.79
N CYS A 139 -10.37 6.37 0.19
CA CYS A 139 -10.83 5.67 1.38
C CYS A 139 -11.81 6.51 2.21
N SER A 140 -11.58 7.81 2.35
CA SER A 140 -12.46 8.71 3.11
C SER A 140 -13.87 8.88 2.52
N LYS A 141 -14.11 8.44 1.27
CA LYS A 141 -15.44 8.46 0.62
C LYS A 141 -16.27 7.19 0.86
N ILE A 142 -15.68 6.17 1.49
CA ILE A 142 -16.31 4.88 1.76
C ILE A 142 -16.93 4.85 3.17
N GLN A 143 -16.44 5.73 4.05
CA GLN A 143 -16.96 5.94 5.39
C GLN A 143 -18.18 6.84 5.37
#